data_AF-A0A137QZE9-F1
#
_entry.id   AF-A0A137QZE9-F1
#
_cell.length_a   1.000
_cell.length_b   1.000
_cell.length_c   1.000
_cell.angle_alpha   90.00
_cell.angle_beta   90.00
_cell.angle_gamma   90.00
#
_symmetry.space_group_name_H-M   'P 1'
#
loop_
_entity.id
_entity.type
_entity.pdbx_description
1 polymer ?
#
loop_
_entity_poly.entity_id
_entity_poly.type
_entity_poly.pdbx_seq_one_letter_code
_entity_poly.pdbx_strand_id
1 'polypeptide(L)'
;WFDLANNPILGSQLAYNHEELQTRVDRSYQQFNHEQNAVYDAVMESVNSGNSRMFFIHSAGGCGKTYLCNTIAAAVRSQGHIALCVASSGIAALLLEEGRTAHSHFKIPIPAHENSVAGITQ
;
A
#
# COMPACT_ATOMS: atom_id res chain seq x y z
N TRP A 1 16.03 2.43 -13.58
CA TRP A 1 15.17 2.29 -12.40
C TRP A 1 15.34 3.42 -11.38
N PHE A 2 16.55 3.93 -11.12
CA PHE A 2 16.77 5.05 -10.18
C PHE A 2 16.73 6.46 -10.80
N ASP A 3 16.35 6.59 -12.07
CA ASP A 3 16.23 7.91 -12.70
C ASP A 3 14.91 8.56 -12.28
N LEU A 4 14.94 9.17 -11.10
CA LEU A 4 13.82 9.87 -10.45
C LEU A 4 13.18 10.93 -11.35
N ALA A 5 13.97 11.54 -12.24
CA ALA A 5 13.50 12.54 -13.19
C ALA A 5 12.58 11.96 -14.28
N ASN A 6 12.68 10.64 -14.55
CA ASN A 6 11.94 9.98 -15.63
C ASN A 6 10.90 8.96 -15.13
N ASN A 7 10.73 8.80 -13.82
CA ASN A 7 9.71 7.90 -13.26
C ASN A 7 8.70 8.68 -12.40
N PRO A 8 7.56 9.12 -12.97
CA PRO A 8 6.57 9.91 -12.25
C PRO A 8 5.93 9.15 -11.08
N ILE A 9 5.95 7.81 -11.09
CA ILE A 9 5.49 7.00 -9.97
C ILE A 9 6.44 7.17 -8.78
N LEU A 10 7.76 7.14 -9.00
CA LEU A 10 8.71 7.33 -7.90
C LEU A 10 8.74 8.79 -7.43
N GLY A 11 8.62 9.74 -8.36
CA GLY A 11 8.50 11.15 -8.04
C GLY A 11 7.31 11.45 -7.12
N SER A 12 6.13 10.88 -7.40
CA SER A 12 4.96 11.09 -6.53
C SER A 12 5.14 10.47 -5.14
N GLN A 13 5.90 9.37 -5.04
CA GLN A 13 6.17 8.73 -3.75
C GLN A 13 7.12 9.51 -2.84
N LEU A 14 7.92 10.43 -3.38
CA LEU A 14 8.87 11.25 -2.62
C LEU A 14 8.41 12.71 -2.44
N ALA A 15 7.29 13.08 -3.05
CA ALA A 15 6.76 14.44 -2.99
C ALA A 15 5.85 14.70 -1.77
N TYR A 16 5.67 13.70 -0.89
CA TYR A 16 4.80 13.84 0.27
C TYR A 16 5.37 14.82 1.31
N ASN A 17 4.47 15.42 2.09
CA ASN A 17 4.88 16.12 3.32
C ASN A 17 5.12 15.08 4.42
N HIS A 18 6.39 14.89 4.78
CA HIS A 18 6.80 13.87 5.75
C HIS A 18 6.23 14.15 7.15
N GLU A 19 6.13 15.42 7.56
CA GLU A 19 5.62 15.82 8.88
C GLU A 19 4.11 15.58 9.00
N GLU A 20 3.35 15.89 7.94
CA GLU A 20 1.92 15.63 7.87
C GLU A 20 1.64 14.12 7.92
N LEU A 21 2.40 13.33 7.15
CA LEU A 21 2.30 11.88 7.17
C LEU A 21 2.63 11.33 8.56
N GLN A 22 3.69 11.81 9.21
CA GLN A 22 4.06 11.37 10.55
C GLN A 22 2.97 11.68 11.57
N THR A 23 2.43 12.90 11.54
CA THR A 23 1.30 13.31 12.41
C THR A 23 0.10 12.38 12.25
N ARG A 24 -0.20 11.98 11.00
CA ARG A 24 -1.29 11.05 10.70
C ARG A 24 -1.00 9.63 11.18
N VAL A 25 0.24 9.18 11.04
CA VAL A 25 0.69 7.88 11.56
C VAL A 25 0.55 7.84 13.08
N ASP A 26 1.04 8.86 13.78
CA ASP A 26 0.98 8.94 15.24
C ASP A 26 -0.48 8.90 15.72
N ARG A 27 -1.37 9.67 15.08
CA ARG A 27 -2.81 9.65 15.39
C ARG A 27 -3.41 8.25 15.18
N SER A 28 -3.05 7.59 14.09
CA SER A 28 -3.59 6.28 13.74
C SER A 28 -3.11 5.19 14.71
N TYR A 29 -1.84 5.23 15.07
CA TYR A 29 -1.22 4.30 16.01
C TYR A 29 -1.90 4.35 17.39
N GLN A 30 -2.29 5.55 17.87
CA GLN A 30 -3.06 5.67 19.12
C GLN A 30 -4.45 5.03 19.07
N GLN A 31 -5.01 4.80 17.88
CA GLN A 31 -6.34 4.22 17.69
C GLN A 31 -6.29 2.70 17.42
N PHE A 32 -5.11 2.14 17.23
CA PHE A 32 -4.95 0.72 16.96
C PHE A 32 -5.29 -0.11 18.19
N ASN A 33 -5.88 -1.28 17.91
CA ASN A 33 -5.96 -2.33 18.91
C ASN A 33 -4.59 -3.02 19.06
N HIS A 34 -4.48 -3.89 20.07
CA HIS A 34 -3.23 -4.58 20.40
C HIS A 34 -2.65 -5.38 19.22
N GLU A 35 -3.48 -6.07 18.46
CA GLU A 35 -3.04 -6.89 17.31
C GLU A 35 -2.54 -6.02 16.15
N GLN A 36 -3.21 -4.89 15.88
CA GLN A 36 -2.79 -3.94 14.86
C GLN A 36 -1.45 -3.28 15.22
N ASN A 37 -1.24 -2.93 16.49
CA ASN A 37 0.05 -2.44 16.98
C ASN A 37 1.15 -3.48 16.76
N ALA A 38 0.91 -4.73 17.16
CA ALA A 38 1.89 -5.80 17.00
C ALA A 38 2.29 -6.01 15.51
N VAL A 39 1.32 -5.94 14.59
CA VAL A 39 1.62 -6.04 13.15
C VAL A 39 2.36 -4.79 12.64
N TYR A 40 1.93 -3.59 13.03
CA TYR A 40 2.60 -2.35 12.64
C TYR A 40 4.07 -2.36 13.09
N ASP A 41 4.32 -2.68 14.37
CA ASP A 41 5.65 -2.71 14.96
C ASP A 41 6.55 -3.71 14.25
N ALA A 42 6.05 -4.94 14.00
CA ALA A 42 6.82 -5.98 13.32
C ALA A 42 7.20 -5.58 11.88
N VAL A 43 6.31 -4.91 11.16
CA VAL A 43 6.58 -4.45 9.79
C VAL A 43 7.57 -3.28 9.81
N MET A 44 7.35 -2.28 10.66
CA MET A 44 8.22 -1.10 10.73
C MET A 44 9.61 -1.44 11.26
N GLU A 45 9.74 -2.39 12.19
CA GLU A 45 11.04 -2.91 12.62
C GLU A 45 11.80 -3.53 11.43
N SER A 46 11.11 -4.31 10.58
CA SER A 46 11.72 -4.89 9.38
C SER A 46 12.20 -3.82 8.40
N VAL A 47 11.39 -2.77 8.19
CA VAL A 47 11.76 -1.63 7.33
C VAL A 47 12.99 -0.91 7.89
N ASN A 48 12.96 -0.53 9.16
CA ASN A 48 14.02 0.24 9.81
C ASN A 48 15.33 -0.54 9.93
N SER A 49 15.27 -1.86 10.08
CA SER A 49 16.46 -2.72 10.14
C SER A 49 17.04 -3.05 8.76
N GLY A 50 16.40 -2.63 7.67
CA GLY A 50 16.80 -2.97 6.30
C GLY A 50 16.65 -4.47 5.97
N ASN A 51 15.98 -5.23 6.85
CA ASN A 51 15.76 -6.65 6.66
C ASN A 51 14.58 -6.87 5.73
N SER A 52 14.83 -7.47 4.57
CA SER A 52 13.75 -7.86 3.66
C SER A 52 12.96 -9.02 4.25
N ARG A 53 11.66 -8.81 4.49
CA ARG A 53 10.73 -9.84 4.97
C ARG A 53 9.41 -9.74 4.22
N MET A 54 8.68 -10.85 4.18
CA MET A 54 7.31 -10.91 3.67
C MET A 54 6.36 -11.17 4.84
N PHE A 55 5.29 -10.37 4.91
CA PHE A 55 4.26 -10.48 5.93
C PHE A 55 2.92 -10.81 5.27
N PHE A 56 2.15 -11.69 5.91
CA PHE A 56 0.76 -11.96 5.53
C PHE A 56 -0.16 -11.58 6.67
N ILE A 57 -1.01 -10.58 6.45
CA ILE A 57 -1.96 -10.08 7.44
C ILE A 57 -3.32 -10.71 7.16
N HIS A 58 -3.74 -11.63 8.03
CA HIS A 58 -5.02 -12.31 7.92
C HIS A 58 -5.98 -11.88 9.04
N SER A 59 -7.18 -11.45 8.67
CA SER A 59 -8.26 -11.19 9.62
C SER A 59 -9.61 -11.20 8.92
N ALA A 60 -10.70 -11.24 9.69
CA ALA A 60 -12.05 -11.18 9.16
C ALA A 60 -12.35 -9.84 8.46
N GLY A 61 -13.47 -9.79 7.73
CA GLY A 61 -13.99 -8.54 7.18
C GLY A 61 -14.25 -7.52 8.30
N GLY A 62 -13.94 -6.24 8.06
CA GLY A 62 -14.18 -5.17 9.03
C GLY A 62 -13.11 -4.97 10.11
N CYS A 63 -12.10 -5.83 10.23
CA CYS A 63 -11.03 -5.69 11.25
C CYS A 63 -9.97 -4.61 10.94
N GLY A 64 -10.27 -3.64 10.05
CA GLY A 64 -9.37 -2.51 9.79
C GLY A 64 -8.07 -2.82 9.04
N LYS A 65 -7.96 -3.93 8.29
CA LYS A 65 -6.74 -4.24 7.51
C LYS A 65 -6.31 -3.11 6.58
N THR A 66 -7.26 -2.55 5.83
CA THR A 66 -6.98 -1.44 4.92
C THR A 66 -6.44 -0.23 5.69
N TYR A 67 -7.04 0.08 6.83
CA TYR A 67 -6.60 1.17 7.70
C TYR A 67 -5.15 0.96 8.14
N LEU A 68 -4.84 -0.22 8.66
CA LEU A 68 -3.48 -0.62 9.04
C LEU A 68 -2.49 -0.53 7.86
N CYS A 69 -2.84 -1.07 6.68
CA CYS A 69 -1.99 -1.02 5.50
C CYS A 69 -1.71 0.43 5.05
N ASN A 70 -2.71 1.30 5.07
CA ASN A 70 -2.53 2.72 4.73
C ASN A 70 -1.64 3.43 5.74
N THR A 71 -1.78 3.14 7.04
CA THR A 71 -0.90 3.70 8.08
C THR A 71 0.55 3.23 7.92
N ILE A 72 0.77 1.94 7.63
CA ILE A 72 2.12 1.42 7.34
C ILE A 72 2.72 2.13 6.12
N ALA A 73 1.96 2.25 5.03
CA ALA A 73 2.44 2.94 3.83
C ALA A 73 2.77 4.42 4.12
N ALA A 74 1.94 5.10 4.93
CA ALA A 74 2.20 6.46 5.37
C ALA A 74 3.48 6.58 6.22
N ALA A 75 3.74 5.62 7.11
CA ALA A 75 4.94 5.59 7.94
C ALA A 75 6.21 5.34 7.12
N VAL A 76 6.15 4.44 6.14
CA VAL A 76 7.25 4.22 5.20
C VAL A 76 7.53 5.50 4.39
N ARG A 77 6.48 6.17 3.91
CA ARG A 77 6.60 7.43 3.16
C ARG A 77 7.10 8.60 4.02
N SER A 78 6.70 8.69 5.30
CA SER A 78 7.18 9.77 6.20
C SER A 78 8.68 9.67 6.46
N GLN A 79 9.24 8.46 6.37
CA GLN A 79 10.69 8.22 6.45
C GLN A 79 11.42 8.49 5.11
N GLY A 80 10.72 8.94 4.07
CA GLY A 80 11.29 9.17 2.74
C GLY A 80 11.52 7.90 1.92
N HIS A 81 10.92 6.77 2.33
CA HIS A 81 10.96 5.53 1.57
C HIS A 81 9.77 5.41 0.61
N ILE A 82 9.89 4.50 -0.36
CA ILE A 82 8.86 4.27 -1.39
C ILE A 82 7.93 3.15 -0.93
N ALA A 83 6.63 3.42 -0.86
CA ALA A 83 5.59 2.43 -0.57
C ALA A 83 4.64 2.25 -1.75
N LEU A 84 4.64 1.07 -2.38
CA LEU A 84 3.77 0.76 -3.51
C LEU A 84 2.52 0.01 -3.05
N CYS A 85 1.39 0.71 -2.98
CA CYS A 85 0.11 0.14 -2.59
C CYS A 85 -0.60 -0.47 -3.80
N VAL A 86 -0.79 -1.80 -3.79
CA VAL A 86 -1.49 -2.50 -4.87
C VAL A 86 -2.62 -3.38 -4.35
N ALA A 87 -3.67 -3.52 -5.15
CA ALA A 87 -4.77 -4.44 -4.91
C ALA A 87 -5.08 -5.29 -6.14
N SER A 88 -5.83 -6.38 -5.97
CA SER A 88 -6.25 -7.24 -7.08
C SER A 88 -7.40 -6.64 -7.89
N SER A 89 -8.36 -5.98 -7.22
CA SER A 89 -9.53 -5.35 -7.85
C SER A 89 -9.45 -3.82 -7.84
N GLY A 90 -10.15 -3.18 -8.77
CA GLY A 90 -10.24 -1.72 -8.83
C GLY A 90 -10.86 -1.12 -7.57
N ILE A 91 -11.95 -1.70 -7.06
CA ILE A 91 -12.61 -1.23 -5.84
C ILE A 91 -11.70 -1.34 -4.62
N ALA A 92 -10.94 -2.42 -4.48
CA ALA A 92 -9.98 -2.55 -3.38
C ALA A 92 -8.81 -1.56 -3.52
N ALA A 93 -8.38 -1.25 -4.74
CA ALA A 93 -7.35 -0.25 -4.98
C ALA A 93 -7.78 1.15 -4.53
N LEU A 94 -9.06 1.52 -4.71
CA LEU A 94 -9.60 2.82 -4.26
C LEU A 94 -9.55 3.00 -2.74
N LEU A 95 -9.54 1.91 -1.98
CA LEU A 95 -9.47 1.94 -0.52
C LEU A 95 -8.02 2.11 -0.01
N LEU A 96 -7.03 1.85 -0.86
CA LEU A 96 -5.63 2.09 -0.57
C LEU A 96 -5.24 3.48 -1.04
N GLU A 97 -4.48 4.22 -0.23
CA GLU A 97 -4.03 5.55 -0.61
C GLU A 97 -3.01 5.48 -1.76
N GLU A 98 -3.30 6.22 -2.84
CA GLU A 98 -2.62 6.10 -4.14
C GLU A 98 -2.59 4.66 -4.69
N GLY A 99 -3.57 3.85 -4.27
CA GLY A 99 -3.68 2.46 -4.64
C GLY A 99 -3.94 2.29 -6.14
N ARG A 100 -3.29 1.28 -6.72
CA ARG A 100 -3.56 0.84 -8.09
C ARG A 100 -3.78 -0.66 -8.14
N THR A 101 -4.43 -1.15 -9.20
CA THR A 101 -4.46 -2.60 -9.39
C THR A 101 -3.06 -3.11 -9.73
N ALA A 102 -2.70 -4.31 -9.26
CA ALA A 102 -1.41 -4.93 -9.57
C ALA A 102 -1.16 -4.97 -11.09
N HIS A 103 -2.19 -5.26 -11.88
CA HIS A 103 -2.15 -5.23 -13.34
C HIS A 103 -1.73 -3.86 -13.89
N SER A 104 -2.39 -2.78 -13.44
CA SER A 104 -2.09 -1.43 -13.94
C SER A 104 -0.75 -0.87 -13.44
N HIS A 105 -0.35 -1.26 -12.22
CA HIS A 105 0.87 -0.77 -11.57
C HIS A 105 2.12 -1.47 -12.11
N PHE A 106 2.10 -2.80 -12.20
CA PHE A 106 3.23 -3.60 -12.68
C PHE A 106 3.16 -3.94 -14.17
N LYS A 107 2.15 -3.44 -14.89
CA LYS A 107 1.93 -3.71 -16.32
C LYS A 107 1.82 -5.21 -16.62
N ILE A 108 1.18 -5.96 -15.71
CA ILE A 108 0.95 -7.39 -15.90
C ILE A 108 -0.07 -7.55 -17.05
N PRO A 109 0.29 -8.25 -18.13
CA PRO A 109 -0.61 -8.44 -19.25
C PRO A 109 -1.80 -9.30 -18.84
N ILE A 110 -2.99 -8.93 -19.31
CA ILE A 110 -4.19 -9.77 -19.20
C ILE A 110 -4.31 -10.51 -20.54
N PRO A 111 -4.08 -11.84 -20.59
CA PRO A 111 -4.25 -12.59 -21.82
C PRO A 111 -5.73 -12.56 -22.22
N ALA A 112 -6.04 -11.92 -23.34
CA ALA A 112 -7.35 -11.92 -23.96
C ALA A 112 -7.33 -12.89 -25.14
N HIS A 113 -8.29 -13.81 -25.16
CA HIS A 113 -8.52 -14.75 -26.27
C HIS A 113 -9.81 -14.36 -27.00
N GLU A 114 -10.04 -14.89 -28.20
CA GLU A 114 -11.24 -14.56 -29.01
C GLU A 114 -12.56 -14.80 -28.26
N ASN A 115 -12.56 -15.74 -27.31
CA ASN A 115 -13.71 -16.09 -26.48
C ASN A 115 -13.73 -15.38 -25.11
N SER A 116 -12.83 -14.43 -24.87
CA SER A 116 -12.80 -13.65 -23.64
C SER A 116 -13.95 -12.64 -23.62
N VAL A 117 -14.99 -12.93 -22.84
CA VAL A 117 -16.14 -12.04 -22.64
C VAL A 117 -16.19 -11.53 -21.20
N ALA A 118 -16.48 -10.25 -21.00
CA ALA A 118 -16.80 -9.68 -19.69
C ALA A 118 -18.32 -9.79 -19.47
N GLY A 119 -18.75 -10.55 -18.45
CA GLY A 119 -20.16 -10.80 -18.15
C GLY A 119 -20.88 -9.60 -17.53
N ILE A 120 -21.00 -8.50 -18.26
CA ILE A 120 -21.82 -7.34 -17.85
C ILE A 120 -23.22 -7.58 -18.41
N THR A 121 -24.17 -7.91 -17.54
CA THR A 121 -25.60 -8.04 -17.90
C THR A 121 -26.28 -6.72 -17.54
N GLN A 122 -27.08 -6.18 -18.46
CA GLN A 122 -27.79 -4.91 -18.32
C GLN A 122 -29.05 -5.06 -17.45
#